data_AF-A0AAU9MSN9-F1
#
_entry.id   AF-A0AAU9MSN9-F1
#
_cell.length_a   1.000
_cell.length_b   1.000
_cell.length_c   1.000
_cell.angle_alpha   90.00
_cell.angle_beta   90.00
_cell.angle_gamma   90.00
#
_symmetry.space_group_name_H-M   'P 1'
#
loop_
_entity.id
_entity.type
_entity.pdbx_description
1 polymer ?
#
loop_
_entity_poly.entity_id
_entity_poly.type
_entity_poly.pdbx_seq_one_letter_code
_entity_poly.pdbx_strand_id
1 'polypeptide(L)'
;MSKVFVFACLLVLFTATSPAVRDKYYSNSHTVDVPATIKKTHLHFFMHDILSGNNPSAVLVAKPNGTVVQEGNLLPFGAVYVIDDWLTVGPDPKSKIIGNARGMYASTSRGSDLTLLISADFEFTSGVFNGSSVSVFSRDPLVVAKEVAVVGGRGKFRMAKGFI
;
A
#
# COMPACT_ATOMS: atom_id res chain seq x y z
N MET A 1 25.23 -58.16 -5.12
CA MET A 1 25.07 -56.81 -4.56
C MET A 1 23.72 -56.73 -3.86
N SER A 2 23.69 -56.45 -2.55
CA SER A 2 22.45 -56.44 -1.78
C SER A 2 21.58 -55.23 -2.17
N LYS A 3 20.25 -55.37 -2.14
CA LYS A 3 19.29 -54.28 -2.42
C LYS A 3 19.55 -53.03 -1.57
N VAL A 4 20.15 -53.21 -0.39
CA VAL A 4 20.60 -52.14 0.52
C VAL A 4 21.65 -51.24 -0.12
N PHE A 5 22.57 -51.80 -0.91
CA PHE A 5 23.64 -51.04 -1.57
C PHE A 5 23.09 -50.14 -2.69
N VAL A 6 22.11 -50.64 -3.45
CA VAL A 6 21.44 -49.87 -4.51
C VAL A 6 20.60 -48.72 -3.90
N PHE A 7 19.91 -48.98 -2.79
CA PHE A 7 19.13 -47.96 -2.08
C PHE A 7 20.03 -46.87 -1.48
N ALA A 8 21.18 -47.25 -0.93
CA ALA A 8 22.17 -46.29 -0.42
C ALA A 8 22.75 -45.41 -1.53
N CYS A 9 23.05 -45.96 -2.71
CA CYS A 9 23.52 -45.18 -3.86
C CYS A 9 22.47 -44.18 -4.37
N LEU A 10 21.18 -44.57 -4.40
CA LEU A 10 20.09 -43.68 -4.82
C LEU A 10 19.89 -42.51 -3.85
N LEU A 11 20.05 -42.73 -2.53
CA LEU A 11 19.90 -41.68 -1.51
C LEU A 11 21.02 -40.63 -1.59
N VAL A 12 22.24 -41.04 -1.96
CA VAL A 12 23.37 -40.11 -2.19
C VAL A 12 23.19 -39.28 -3.48
N LEU A 13 22.54 -39.84 -4.51
CA LEU A 13 22.22 -39.11 -5.74
C LEU A 13 21.13 -38.02 -5.52
N PHE A 14 20.19 -38.25 -4.60
CA PHE A 14 19.16 -37.26 -4.26
C PHE A 14 19.70 -36.07 -3.46
N THR A 15 20.71 -36.25 -2.60
CA THR A 15 21.32 -35.11 -1.88
C THR A 15 22.26 -34.30 -2.78
N ALA A 16 22.89 -34.93 -3.76
CA ALA A 16 23.81 -34.29 -4.72
C ALA A 16 23.11 -33.41 -5.77
N THR A 17 21.78 -33.49 -5.92
CA THR A 17 21.01 -32.68 -6.88
C THR A 17 20.21 -31.56 -6.24
N SER A 18 20.35 -31.33 -4.94
CA SER A 18 19.92 -30.06 -4.35
C SER A 18 20.68 -28.96 -5.10
N PRO A 19 20.04 -28.08 -5.90
CA PRO A 19 20.76 -26.94 -6.43
C PRO A 19 21.28 -26.21 -5.21
N ALA A 20 22.61 -26.19 -5.04
CA ALA A 20 23.25 -25.28 -4.12
C ALA A 20 22.71 -23.90 -4.51
N VAL A 21 21.78 -23.38 -3.69
CA VAL A 21 21.23 -22.05 -3.87
C VAL A 21 22.44 -21.14 -3.83
N ARG A 22 22.90 -20.69 -5.00
CA ARG A 22 24.06 -19.81 -5.10
C ARG A 22 23.73 -18.49 -4.44
N ASP A 23 24.18 -18.41 -3.20
CA ASP A 23 24.76 -17.31 -2.46
C ASP A 23 24.48 -15.86 -2.91
N LYS A 24 23.90 -15.15 -1.94
CA LYS A 24 23.68 -13.70 -1.76
C LYS A 24 22.25 -13.22 -2.09
N TYR A 25 21.58 -12.69 -1.06
CA TYR A 25 20.28 -12.01 -1.17
C TYR A 25 20.37 -10.63 -1.85
N TYR A 26 21.57 -10.25 -2.32
CA TYR A 26 21.88 -8.94 -2.88
C TYR A 26 22.84 -9.06 -4.08
N SER A 27 22.71 -8.14 -5.03
CA SER A 27 23.70 -7.90 -6.08
C SER A 27 24.61 -6.74 -5.70
N ASN A 28 25.71 -6.55 -6.43
CA ASN A 28 26.48 -5.33 -6.31
C ASN A 28 25.60 -4.12 -6.66
N SER A 29 25.71 -3.05 -5.88
CA SER A 29 25.12 -1.76 -6.22
C SER A 29 25.92 -1.12 -7.35
N HIS A 30 25.22 -0.58 -8.34
CA HIS A 30 25.83 0.20 -9.40
C HIS A 30 25.24 1.61 -9.37
N THR A 31 26.08 2.62 -9.53
CA THR A 31 25.61 3.99 -9.76
C THR A 31 24.89 3.99 -11.10
N VAL A 32 23.61 4.38 -11.08
CA VAL A 32 22.80 4.52 -12.28
C VAL A 32 22.97 5.95 -12.76
N ASP A 33 23.97 6.20 -13.60
CA ASP A 33 24.18 7.47 -14.31
C ASP A 33 23.19 7.58 -15.48
N VAL A 34 21.89 7.54 -15.17
CA VAL A 34 20.85 7.78 -16.17
C VAL A 34 20.60 9.28 -16.22
N PRO A 35 20.57 9.92 -17.41
CA PRO A 35 19.98 11.24 -17.56
C PRO A 35 18.53 11.16 -17.09
N ALA A 36 18.28 11.54 -15.84
CA ALA A 36 16.97 11.40 -15.24
C ALA A 36 16.04 12.42 -15.91
N THR A 37 15.31 11.99 -16.93
CA THR A 37 14.21 12.78 -17.46
C THR A 37 13.11 12.78 -16.39
N ILE A 38 13.07 13.84 -15.60
CA ILE A 38 12.05 14.03 -14.57
C ILE A 38 10.72 14.30 -15.29
N LYS A 39 9.79 13.35 -15.19
CA LYS A 39 8.42 13.52 -15.68
C LYS A 39 7.53 14.00 -14.54
N LYS A 40 6.96 15.20 -14.69
CA LYS A 40 5.87 15.66 -13.82
C LYS A 40 4.55 15.11 -14.34
N THR A 41 3.80 14.44 -13.47
CA THR A 41 2.46 13.92 -13.78
C THR A 41 1.48 14.55 -12.81
N HIS A 42 0.38 15.09 -13.32
CA HIS A 42 -0.75 15.55 -12.52
C HIS A 42 -1.88 14.54 -12.67
N LEU A 43 -2.34 14.00 -11.55
CA LEU A 43 -3.41 13.01 -11.49
C LEU A 43 -4.60 13.65 -10.78
N HIS A 44 -5.81 13.33 -11.23
CA HIS A 44 -7.04 13.78 -10.59
C HIS A 44 -8.02 12.62 -10.55
N PHE A 45 -8.49 12.30 -9.36
CA PHE A 45 -9.36 11.16 -9.07
C PHE A 45 -10.05 11.37 -7.73
N PHE A 46 -11.05 10.55 -7.45
CA PHE A 46 -11.83 10.57 -6.21
C PHE A 46 -11.64 9.26 -5.47
N MET A 47 -11.32 9.34 -4.18
CA MET A 47 -11.21 8.18 -3.28
C MET A 47 -12.48 8.06 -2.44
N HIS A 48 -13.02 6.85 -2.32
CA HIS A 48 -14.28 6.60 -1.62
C HIS A 48 -14.04 5.78 -0.35
N ASP A 49 -13.92 6.48 0.79
CA ASP A 49 -13.79 5.88 2.12
C ASP A 49 -15.17 5.61 2.73
N ILE A 50 -15.57 4.34 2.79
CA ILE A 50 -16.90 3.89 3.21
C ILE A 50 -16.79 3.17 4.55
N LEU A 51 -17.17 3.88 5.61
CA LEU A 51 -17.04 3.41 7.00
C LEU A 51 -18.20 2.55 7.51
N SER A 52 -19.32 2.53 6.80
CA SER A 52 -20.56 1.87 7.26
C SER A 52 -21.42 1.34 6.11
N GLY A 53 -22.50 0.64 6.46
CA GLY A 53 -23.41 -0.01 5.51
C GLY A 53 -23.07 -1.48 5.25
N ASN A 54 -23.65 -2.05 4.20
CA ASN A 54 -23.57 -3.50 3.95
C ASN A 54 -22.23 -3.97 3.35
N ASN A 55 -21.40 -3.04 2.87
CA ASN A 55 -20.12 -3.35 2.25
C ASN A 55 -19.12 -2.19 2.48
N PRO A 56 -18.64 -2.02 3.73
CA PRO A 56 -17.67 -0.98 4.04
C PRO A 56 -16.32 -1.26 3.35
N SER A 57 -15.65 -0.20 2.91
CA SER A 57 -14.27 -0.26 2.37
C SER A 57 -13.22 0.00 3.45
N ALA A 58 -13.62 0.61 4.57
CA ALA A 58 -12.77 0.86 5.72
C ALA A 58 -13.30 0.18 6.97
N VAL A 59 -12.40 -0.53 7.67
CA VAL A 59 -12.74 -1.34 8.83
C VAL A 59 -11.89 -0.94 10.01
N LEU A 60 -12.54 -0.64 11.14
CA LEU A 60 -11.87 -0.39 12.41
C LEU A 60 -11.19 -1.66 12.92
N VAL A 61 -9.86 -1.61 13.08
CA VAL A 61 -9.06 -2.75 13.55
C VAL A 61 -8.51 -2.57 14.95
N ALA A 62 -8.38 -1.33 15.43
CA ALA A 62 -7.97 -1.04 16.79
C ALA A 62 -8.55 0.29 17.28
N LYS A 63 -8.79 0.38 18.59
CA LYS A 63 -9.13 1.60 19.31
C LYS A 63 -8.72 1.48 20.77
N PRO A 64 -8.55 2.60 21.51
CA PRO A 64 -8.30 2.53 22.94
C PRO A 64 -9.49 1.89 23.69
N ASN A 65 -9.18 1.30 24.85
CA ASN A 65 -10.20 0.67 25.68
C ASN A 65 -11.19 1.72 26.22
N GLY A 66 -12.47 1.37 26.30
CA GLY A 66 -13.53 2.28 26.72
C GLY A 66 -13.92 3.36 25.70
N THR A 67 -13.21 3.48 24.57
CA THR A 67 -13.58 4.40 23.49
C THR A 67 -14.80 3.86 22.74
N VAL A 68 -15.82 4.70 22.55
CA VAL A 68 -16.98 4.40 21.71
C VAL A 68 -16.77 5.02 20.34
N VAL A 69 -16.79 4.18 19.30
CA VAL A 69 -16.79 4.59 17.90
C VAL A 69 -18.22 4.42 17.40
N GLN A 70 -18.88 5.53 17.13
CA GLN A 70 -20.27 5.57 16.69
C GLN A 70 -20.52 6.83 15.84
N GLU A 71 -21.72 6.96 15.29
CA GLU A 71 -22.12 8.09 14.47
C GLU A 71 -21.80 9.43 15.17
N GLY A 72 -21.03 10.31 14.50
CA GLY A 72 -20.52 11.57 15.06
C GLY A 72 -19.14 11.50 15.75
N ASN A 73 -18.62 10.30 16.05
CA ASN A 73 -17.27 10.08 16.59
C ASN A 73 -16.60 8.87 15.92
N LEU A 74 -16.36 8.99 14.62
CA LEU A 74 -15.78 7.90 13.82
C LEU A 74 -14.25 7.78 13.99
N LEU A 75 -13.57 8.86 14.37
CA LEU A 75 -12.10 8.94 14.39
C LEU A 75 -11.52 9.40 15.74
N PRO A 76 -11.91 8.80 16.88
CA PRO A 76 -11.31 9.15 18.17
C PRO A 76 -9.80 8.86 18.18
N PHE A 77 -9.04 9.61 18.96
CA PHE A 77 -7.59 9.41 19.11
C PHE A 77 -7.24 7.93 19.33
N GLY A 78 -6.29 7.41 18.55
CA GLY A 78 -5.84 6.01 18.62
C GLY A 78 -6.73 5.01 17.89
N ALA A 79 -7.82 5.44 17.23
CA ALA A 79 -8.53 4.58 16.29
C ALA A 79 -7.67 4.29 15.06
N VAL A 80 -7.64 3.02 14.64
CA VAL A 80 -6.90 2.54 13.46
C VAL A 80 -7.85 1.81 12.54
N TYR A 81 -7.82 2.18 11.26
CA TYR A 81 -8.63 1.59 10.21
C TYR A 81 -7.74 0.96 9.14
N VAL A 82 -8.17 -0.18 8.60
CA VAL A 82 -7.62 -0.77 7.37
C VAL A 82 -8.58 -0.45 6.23
N ILE A 83 -8.05 -0.06 5.07
CA ILE A 83 -8.81 0.41 3.92
C ILE A 83 -8.53 -0.39 2.64
N ASP A 84 -9.58 -0.54 1.83
CA ASP A 84 -9.54 -0.92 0.40
C ASP A 84 -10.53 -0.02 -0.37
N ASP A 85 -10.15 1.23 -0.55
CA ASP A 85 -11.02 2.29 -1.08
C ASP A 85 -10.91 2.39 -2.59
N TRP A 86 -12.03 2.49 -3.30
CA TRP A 86 -12.02 2.66 -4.74
C TRP A 86 -11.52 4.05 -5.15
N LEU A 87 -10.76 4.10 -6.24
CA LEU A 87 -10.41 5.33 -6.95
C LEU A 87 -11.26 5.44 -8.21
N THR A 88 -11.94 6.56 -8.41
CA THR A 88 -12.80 6.80 -9.58
C THR A 88 -12.47 8.10 -10.30
N VAL A 89 -12.94 8.23 -11.54
CA VAL A 89 -12.75 9.44 -12.36
C VAL A 89 -13.64 10.63 -11.93
N GLY A 90 -14.72 10.36 -11.20
CA GLY A 90 -15.68 11.37 -10.76
C GLY A 90 -16.15 11.17 -9.33
N PRO A 91 -16.80 12.18 -8.72
CA PRO A 91 -17.22 12.12 -7.31
C PRO A 91 -18.36 11.13 -7.06
N ASP A 92 -19.09 10.70 -8.09
CA ASP A 92 -20.08 9.64 -7.97
C ASP A 92 -19.36 8.29 -7.76
N PRO A 93 -19.65 7.54 -6.67
CA PRO A 93 -19.09 6.20 -6.45
C PRO A 93 -19.38 5.20 -7.58
N LYS A 94 -20.41 5.45 -8.40
CA LYS A 94 -20.77 4.64 -9.58
C LYS A 94 -19.99 5.05 -10.84
N SER A 95 -19.21 6.11 -10.78
CA SER A 95 -18.36 6.52 -11.90
C SER A 95 -17.25 5.48 -12.15
N LYS A 96 -16.59 5.59 -13.31
CA LYS A 96 -15.59 4.60 -13.72
C LYS A 96 -14.49 4.45 -12.66
N ILE A 97 -14.35 3.23 -12.14
CA ILE A 97 -13.25 2.81 -11.29
C ILE A 97 -11.95 2.77 -12.11
N ILE A 98 -10.88 3.32 -11.54
CA ILE A 98 -9.56 3.39 -12.16
C ILE A 98 -8.44 2.80 -11.31
N GLY A 99 -8.74 2.40 -10.07
CA GLY A 99 -7.75 1.94 -9.11
C GLY A 99 -8.33 1.74 -7.72
N ASN A 100 -7.46 1.50 -6.74
CA ASN A 100 -7.80 1.48 -5.32
C ASN A 100 -6.69 2.12 -4.48
N ALA A 101 -7.05 2.58 -3.28
CA ALA A 101 -6.15 2.92 -2.20
C ALA A 101 -6.23 1.84 -1.12
N ARG A 102 -5.12 1.13 -0.89
CA ARG A 102 -5.04 0.04 0.08
C ARG A 102 -4.00 0.36 1.15
N GLY A 103 -4.36 0.16 2.40
CA GLY A 103 -3.46 0.43 3.51
C GLY A 103 -4.19 0.64 4.82
N MET A 104 -3.75 1.62 5.59
CA MET A 104 -4.35 1.96 6.86
C MET A 104 -4.21 3.45 7.16
N TYR A 105 -5.08 3.93 8.04
CA TYR A 105 -4.88 5.20 8.71
C TYR A 105 -5.14 5.10 10.21
N ALA A 106 -4.47 5.96 10.97
CA ALA A 106 -4.66 6.10 12.40
C ALA A 106 -5.07 7.52 12.76
N SER A 107 -6.04 7.68 13.65
CA SER A 107 -6.35 8.97 14.26
C SER A 107 -5.23 9.33 15.25
N THR A 108 -4.48 10.38 14.93
CA THR A 108 -3.27 10.77 15.69
C THR A 108 -3.40 12.12 16.40
N SER A 109 -4.48 12.85 16.16
CA SER A 109 -4.77 14.08 16.89
C SER A 109 -5.39 13.79 18.26
N ARG A 110 -4.91 14.54 19.26
CA ARG A 110 -5.49 14.60 20.62
C ARG A 110 -6.35 15.85 20.84
N GLY A 111 -6.31 16.79 19.88
CA GLY A 111 -6.98 18.08 19.95
C GLY A 111 -8.23 18.11 19.08
N SER A 112 -8.67 19.32 18.73
CA SER A 112 -9.75 19.55 17.76
C SER A 112 -9.28 19.51 16.31
N ASP A 113 -7.97 19.41 16.07
CA ASP A 113 -7.34 19.32 14.76
C ASP A 113 -7.43 17.89 14.21
N LEU A 114 -8.61 17.48 13.77
CA LEU A 114 -8.88 16.14 13.22
C LEU A 114 -7.83 15.77 12.14
N THR A 115 -6.86 14.93 12.54
CA THR A 115 -5.68 14.60 11.74
C THR A 115 -5.40 13.10 11.79
N LEU A 116 -5.26 12.52 10.61
CA LEU A 116 -4.87 11.12 10.43
C LEU A 116 -3.36 11.01 10.16
N LEU A 117 -2.78 9.87 10.51
CA LEU A 117 -1.57 9.37 9.84
C LEU A 117 -2.03 8.37 8.80
N ILE A 118 -1.83 8.66 7.52
CA ILE A 118 -2.16 7.75 6.41
C ILE A 118 -0.91 6.99 5.97
N SER A 119 -1.07 5.68 5.76
CA SER A 119 -0.08 4.79 5.14
C SER A 119 -0.79 3.93 4.12
N ALA A 120 -0.72 4.30 2.84
CA ALA A 120 -1.47 3.62 1.79
C ALA A 120 -0.72 3.58 0.45
N ASP A 121 -1.02 2.56 -0.34
CA ASP A 121 -0.62 2.42 -1.74
C ASP A 121 -1.83 2.72 -2.64
N PHE A 122 -1.68 3.68 -3.53
CA PHE A 122 -2.68 4.10 -4.52
C PHE A 122 -2.34 3.42 -5.85
N GLU A 123 -2.94 2.26 -6.10
CA GLU A 123 -2.71 1.47 -7.31
C GLU A 123 -3.71 1.83 -8.41
N PHE A 124 -3.19 2.15 -9.59
CA PHE A 124 -4.00 2.36 -10.79
C PHE A 124 -4.13 1.03 -11.54
N THR A 125 -5.36 0.61 -11.82
CA THR A 125 -5.69 -0.66 -12.49
C THR A 125 -6.22 -0.45 -13.91
N SER A 126 -6.21 0.79 -14.39
CA SER A 126 -6.70 1.14 -15.73
C SER A 126 -5.89 2.26 -16.39
N GLY A 127 -6.09 2.44 -17.70
CA GLY A 127 -5.48 3.52 -18.46
C GLY A 127 -3.95 3.39 -18.56
N VAL A 128 -3.29 4.52 -18.77
CA VAL A 128 -1.83 4.56 -19.04
C VAL A 128 -0.99 4.17 -17.83
N PHE A 129 -1.55 4.18 -16.62
CA PHE A 129 -0.83 3.85 -15.38
C PHE A 129 -1.20 2.48 -14.81
N ASN A 130 -1.94 1.66 -15.56
CA ASN A 130 -2.31 0.31 -15.13
C ASN A 130 -1.09 -0.48 -14.61
N GLY A 131 -1.20 -1.05 -13.41
CA GLY A 131 -0.16 -1.80 -12.72
C GLY A 131 0.92 -0.93 -12.07
N SER A 132 0.72 0.38 -12.00
CA SER A 132 1.61 1.33 -11.30
C SER A 132 0.91 1.89 -10.07
N SER A 133 1.69 2.28 -9.07
CA SER A 133 1.16 2.87 -7.84
C SER A 133 2.03 3.98 -7.30
N VAL A 134 1.43 4.87 -6.49
CA VAL A 134 2.16 5.79 -5.61
C VAL A 134 1.91 5.39 -4.16
N SER A 135 2.93 5.50 -3.31
CA SER A 135 2.81 5.17 -1.89
C SER A 135 2.90 6.45 -1.07
N VAL A 136 2.03 6.56 -0.06
CA VAL A 136 2.01 7.69 0.88
C VAL A 136 2.29 7.21 2.30
N PHE A 137 2.98 8.06 3.04
CA PHE A 137 3.14 7.95 4.48
C PHE A 137 3.23 9.36 5.05
N SER A 138 2.11 9.91 5.52
CA SER A 138 2.06 11.33 5.88
C SER A 138 0.95 11.67 6.87
N ARG A 139 1.03 12.86 7.45
CA ARG A 139 -0.11 13.45 8.17
C ARG A 139 -1.14 13.91 7.16
N ASP A 140 -2.40 13.66 7.47
CA ASP A 140 -3.56 14.00 6.65
C ASP A 140 -4.55 14.81 7.51
N PRO A 141 -4.43 16.14 7.52
CA PRO A 141 -5.37 17.03 8.19
C PRO A 141 -6.70 17.07 7.43
N LEU A 142 -7.81 16.73 8.09
CA LEU A 142 -9.13 16.65 7.44
C LEU A 142 -9.90 17.98 7.42
N VAL A 143 -9.43 19.00 8.15
CA VAL A 143 -10.15 20.27 8.37
C VAL A 143 -9.47 21.50 7.73
N VAL A 144 -8.29 21.34 7.11
CA VAL A 144 -7.52 22.41 6.48
C VAL A 144 -7.04 22.00 5.09
N ALA A 145 -6.23 22.83 4.42
CA ALA A 145 -5.57 22.46 3.18
C ALA A 145 -4.78 21.16 3.36
N LYS A 146 -5.20 20.12 2.64
CA LYS A 146 -4.65 18.77 2.69
C LYS A 146 -3.48 18.66 1.72
N GLU A 147 -2.32 18.29 2.25
CA GLU A 147 -1.16 17.88 1.46
C GLU A 147 -0.60 16.61 2.07
N VAL A 148 -0.61 15.52 1.31
CA VAL A 148 -0.10 14.21 1.76
C VAL A 148 1.13 13.85 0.94
N ALA A 149 2.27 13.63 1.61
CA ALA A 149 3.52 13.32 0.92
C ALA A 149 3.49 11.97 0.20
N VAL A 150 3.88 11.98 -1.08
CA VAL A 150 4.23 10.78 -1.84
C VAL A 150 5.67 10.41 -1.52
N VAL A 151 5.83 9.26 -0.86
CA VAL A 151 7.13 8.76 -0.38
C VAL A 151 7.78 7.75 -1.32
N GLY A 152 7.06 7.32 -2.36
CA GLY A 152 7.58 6.41 -3.37
C GLY A 152 6.53 5.98 -4.37
N GLY A 153 6.86 4.97 -5.18
CA GLY A 153 5.93 4.37 -6.13
C GLY A 153 6.50 3.16 -6.86
N ARG A 154 5.61 2.41 -7.51
CA ARG A 154 5.91 1.21 -8.30
C ARG A 154 5.56 1.43 -9.78
N GLY A 155 6.07 0.58 -10.65
CA GLY A 155 5.80 0.65 -12.09
C GLY A 155 6.28 1.96 -12.71
N LYS A 156 5.39 2.68 -13.39
CA LYS A 156 5.69 3.97 -14.03
C LYS A 156 6.02 5.09 -13.04
N PHE A 157 5.70 4.92 -11.76
CA PHE A 157 6.02 5.84 -10.68
C PHE A 157 7.24 5.38 -9.84
N ARG A 158 8.10 4.53 -10.39
CA ARG A 158 9.34 4.13 -9.70
C ARG A 158 10.16 5.37 -9.33
N MET A 159 10.55 5.47 -8.06
CA MET A 159 11.25 6.62 -7.47
C MET A 159 10.43 7.93 -7.43
N ALA A 160 9.09 7.86 -7.53
CA ALA A 160 8.25 9.04 -7.46
C ALA A 160 8.43 9.79 -6.12
N LYS A 161 8.35 11.12 -6.21
CA LYS A 161 8.30 12.07 -5.09
C LYS A 161 7.29 13.15 -5.46
N GLY A 162 6.55 13.65 -4.49
CA GLY A 162 5.52 14.66 -4.70
C GLY A 162 4.53 14.71 -3.56
N PHE A 163 3.31 15.15 -3.86
CA PHE A 163 2.21 15.22 -2.91
C PHE A 163 0.88 14.92 -3.59
N ILE A 164 -0.11 14.56 -2.79
CA ILE A 164 -1.54 14.46 -3.13
C ILE A 164 -2.27 15.61 -2.46
#